data_AF-A0A661Y7J6-F1
#
_entry.id   AF-A0A661Y7J6-F1
#
_cell.length_a   1.000
_cell.length_b   1.000
_cell.length_c   1.000
_cell.angle_alpha   90.00
_cell.angle_beta   90.00
_cell.angle_gamma   90.00
#
_symmetry.space_group_name_H-M   'P 1'
#
loop_
_entity.id
_entity.type
_entity.pdbx_description
1 polymer ?
#
loop_
_entity_poly.entity_id
_entity_poly.type
_entity_poly.pdbx_seq_one_letter_code
_entity_poly.pdbx_strand_id
1 'polypeptide(L)' 'MAKESMKAREVKRAKTVEKYAEKRKVLKEAGDYEALQKLPRNASPVRMHNRCKLTGRPKGYMRQFG' A
#
# COMPACT_ATOMS: atom_id res chain seq x y z
N MET A 1 20.02 1.01 -8.76
CA MET A 1 18.59 0.71 -9.04
C MET A 1 18.00 -0.11 -7.90
N ALA A 2 16.68 -0.05 -7.67
CA ALA A 2 16.03 -0.94 -6.70
C ALA A 2 15.94 -2.37 -7.24
N LYS A 3 16.02 -3.36 -6.35
CA LYS A 3 15.79 -4.78 -6.70
C LYS A 3 14.40 -4.94 -7.30
N GLU A 4 14.27 -5.78 -8.33
CA GLU A 4 12.99 -6.05 -8.99
C GLU A 4 11.94 -6.57 -8.01
N SER A 5 12.35 -7.44 -7.08
CA SER A 5 11.51 -7.94 -6.00
C SER A 5 10.90 -6.84 -5.14
N MET A 6 11.59 -5.71 -4.97
CA MET A 6 11.07 -4.56 -4.23
C MET A 6 10.05 -3.75 -5.03
N LYS A 7 10.23 -3.63 -6.36
CA LYS A 7 9.22 -3.03 -7.24
C LYS A 7 7.94 -3.89 -7.25
N ALA A 8 8.09 -5.20 -7.43
CA ALA A 8 6.98 -6.15 -7.41
C ALA A 8 6.22 -6.16 -6.06
N ARG A 9 6.93 -5.96 -4.94
CA ARG A 9 6.33 -5.88 -3.61
C ARG A 9 5.38 -4.68 -3.47
N GLU A 10 5.75 -3.51 -3.98
CA GLU A 10 4.85 -2.33 -3.98
C GLU A 10 3.65 -2.55 -4.90
N VAL A 11 3.85 -3.13 -6.09
CA VAL A 11 2.73 -3.48 -6.99
C VAL A 11 1.75 -4.45 -6.32
N LYS A 12 2.25 -5.47 -5.62
CA LYS A 12 1.40 -6.41 -4.86
C LYS A 12 0.64 -5.70 -3.74
N ARG A 13 1.27 -4.75 -3.05
CA ARG A 13 0.62 -3.96 -1.99
C ARG A 13 -0.49 -3.08 -2.57
N ALA A 14 -0.24 -2.34 -3.64
CA ALA A 14 -1.24 -1.51 -4.30
C ALA A 14 -2.50 -2.31 -4.66
N LYS A 15 -2.33 -3.45 -5.35
CA LYS A 15 -3.44 -4.37 -5.69
C LYS A 15 -4.20 -4.88 -4.47
N THR A 16 -3.49 -5.15 -3.37
CA THR A 16 -4.12 -5.63 -2.12
C THR A 16 -4.91 -4.50 -1.46
N VAL A 17 -4.38 -3.28 -1.43
CA VAL A 17 -5.08 -2.11 -0.88
C VAL A 17 -6.36 -1.84 -1.67
N GLU A 18 -6.30 -1.86 -3.00
CA GLU A 18 -7.46 -1.68 -3.88
C GLU A 18 -8.55 -2.72 -3.59
N LYS A 19 -8.17 -4.01 -3.51
CA LYS A 19 -9.10 -5.12 -3.25
C LYS A 19 -9.86 -5.00 -1.91
N TYR A 20 -9.22 -4.43 -0.88
CA TYR A 20 -9.80 -4.35 0.47
C TYR A 20 -10.19 -2.93 0.87
N ALA A 21 -10.15 -1.96 -0.05
CA ALA A 21 -10.41 -0.55 0.23
C ALA A 21 -11.82 -0.33 0.80
N GLU A 22 -12.83 -0.92 0.17
CA GLU A 22 -14.24 -0.79 0.57
C GLU A 22 -14.50 -1.47 1.92
N LYS A 23 -14.07 -2.73 2.07
CA LYS A 23 -14.21 -3.49 3.33
C LYS A 23 -13.56 -2.77 4.51
N ARG A 24 -12.40 -2.15 4.28
CA ARG A 24 -11.69 -1.41 5.33
C ARG A 24 -12.36 -0.09 5.68
N LYS A 25 -13.04 0.59 4.73
CA LYS A 25 -13.83 1.81 5.02
C LYS A 25 -15.00 1.47 5.93
N VAL A 26 -15.80 0.48 5.54
CA VAL A 26 -16.98 0.03 6.31
C VAL A 26 -16.59 -0.41 7.72
N LEU A 27 -15.55 -1.24 7.86
CA LEU A 27 -15.09 -1.70 9.17
C LEU A 27 -14.51 -0.58 10.05
N LYS A 28 -13.94 0.45 9.42
CA LYS A 28 -13.41 1.61 10.15
C LYS A 28 -14.53 2.55 10.62
N GLU A 29 -15.60 2.67 9.84
CA GLU A 29 -16.81 3.43 10.22
C GLU A 29 -17.61 2.71 11.31
N ALA A 30 -17.67 1.37 11.25
CA ALA A 30 -18.32 0.55 12.28
C ALA A 30 -17.57 0.52 13.62
N GLY A 31 -16.28 0.89 13.66
CA GLY A 31 -15.47 0.86 14.89
C GLY A 31 -15.04 -0.54 15.35
N ASP A 32 -15.23 -1.57 14.51
CA ASP A 32 -14.87 -2.96 14.83
C ASP A 32 -13.36 -3.23 14.61
N TYR A 33 -12.57 -2.95 15.64
CA TYR A 33 -11.12 -3.11 15.60
C TYR A 33 -10.65 -4.57 15.44
N GLU A 34 -11.41 -5.55 15.95
CA GLU A 34 -11.07 -6.98 15.81
C GLU A 34 -11.20 -7.46 14.36
N ALA A 35 -12.28 -7.08 13.69
CA ALA A 35 -12.50 -7.38 12.28
C ALA A 35 -11.49 -6.65 11.38
N LEU A 36 -11.09 -5.43 11.77
CA LEU A 36 -10.03 -4.68 11.08
C LEU A 36 -8.67 -5.39 11.17
N GLN A 37 -8.35 -6.01 12.31
CA GLN A 37 -7.10 -6.75 12.51
C GLN A 37 -7.05 -8.09 11.74
N LYS A 38 -8.19 -8.71 11.48
CA LYS A 38 -8.28 -9.94 10.66
C LYS A 38 -7.94 -9.69 9.18
N LEU A 39 -7.95 -8.45 8.72
CA LEU A 39 -7.55 -8.12 7.35
C LEU A 39 -6.05 -8.34 7.11
N PRO A 40 -5.66 -8.64 5.85
CA PRO A 40 -4.25 -8.77 5.51
C PRO A 40 -3.48 -7.48 5.87
N ARG A 41 -2.34 -7.62 6.55
CA ARG A 41 -1.53 -6.48 7.02
C ARG A 41 -1.17 -5.49 5.88
N ASN A 42 -1.00 -6.00 4.66
CA ASN A 42 -0.67 -5.22 3.45
C ASN A 42 -1.89 -4.55 2.79
N ALA A 43 -3.11 -4.83 3.23
CA ALA A 43 -4.32 -4.10 2.81
C ALA A 43 -4.39 -2.68 3.40
N SER A 44 -3.53 -2.37 4.38
CA SER A 44 -3.47 -1.03 4.95
C SER A 44 -2.71 -0.07 4.00
N PRO A 45 -3.31 1.06 3.60
CA PRO A 45 -2.67 2.06 2.75
C PRO A 45 -1.45 2.72 3.42
N VAL A 46 -1.35 2.65 4.75
CA VAL A 46 -0.21 3.17 5.54
C VAL A 46 1.10 2.46 5.18
N ARG A 47 1.04 1.26 4.58
CA ARG A 47 2.21 0.46 4.21
C ARG A 47 2.76 0.75 2.82
N MET A 48 2.07 1.54 2.01
CA MET A 48 2.55 1.90 0.68
C MET A 48 3.72 2.88 0.80
N HIS A 49 4.77 2.66 0.01
CA HIS A 49 5.91 3.55 -0.04
C HIS A 49 6.07 4.11 -1.45
N ASN A 50 6.05 5.43 -1.57
CA ASN A 50 6.27 6.10 -2.85
C ASN A 50 7.69 5.83 -3.35
N ARG A 51 7.83 5.45 -4.61
CA ARG A 51 9.11 5.13 -5.26
C ARG A 51 9.15 5.81 -6.61
N CYS A 52 10.33 6.26 -7.00
CA CYS A 52 10.56 6.83 -8.33
C CYS A 52 10.14 5.81 -9.42
N LYS A 53 9.28 6.23 -10.35
CA LYS A 53 8.76 5.37 -11.45
C LYS A 53 9.86 4.76 -12.32
N LEU A 54 10.95 5.49 -12.57
CA LEU A 54 12.04 5.04 -13.43
C LEU A 54 12.93 4.01 -12.73
N THR A 55 13.51 4.40 -11.59
CA THR A 55 14.57 3.62 -10.94
C THR A 55 14.09 2.76 -9.76
N GLY A 56 12.88 2.99 -9.26
CA GLY A 56 12.33 2.37 -8.06
C GLY A 56 12.98 2.87 -6.75
N ARG A 57 13.77 3.95 -6.80
CA ARG A 57 14.44 4.53 -5.63
C ARG A 57 13.39 4.98 -4.59
N PRO A 58 13.51 4.55 -3.32
CA PRO A 58 12.55 4.94 -2.28
C PRO A 58 12.79 6.34 -1.71
N LYS A 59 14.02 6.85 -1.73
CA LYS A 59 14.37 8.17 -1.19
C LYS A 59 14.36 9.25 -2.28
N GLY A 60 14.00 10.49 -1.90
CA GLY A 60 13.99 11.64 -2.81
C GLY A 60 12.84 11.63 -3.83
N TYR A 61 11.70 11.06 -3.46
CA TYR A 61 10.51 11.03 -4.31
C TYR A 61 9.81 12.39 -4.33
N MET A 62 9.62 12.94 -5.52
CA MET A 62 8.84 14.18 -5.71
C MET A 62 7.43 13.81 -6.20
N ARG A 63 6.40 14.10 -5.38
CA ARG A 63 5.00 13.72 -5.70
C ARG A 63 4.48 14.31 -7.00
N GLN A 64 4.99 15.48 -7.41
CA GLN A 64 4.62 16.15 -8.66
C GLN A 64 5.11 15.40 -9.90
N PHE A 65 6.30 14.79 -9.84
CA PHE A 65 6.95 14.16 -11.00
C PHE A 65 6.91 12.63 -10.96
N GLY A 66 6.84 12.04 -9.76
CA GLY A 66 6.62 10.61 -9.51
C GLY A 66 7.88 9.76 -9.36
#